data_AF-A0AAU8VFD4-F1
#
_entry.id   AF-A0AAU8VFD4-F1
#
_cell.length_a   1.000
_cell.length_b   1.000
_cell.length_c   1.000
_cell.angle_alpha   90.00
_cell.angle_beta   90.00
_cell.angle_gamma   90.00
#
_symmetry.space_group_name_H-M   'P 1'
#
loop_
_entity.id
_entity.type
_entity.pdbx_description
1 polymer ?
#
loop_
_entity_poly.entity_id
_entity_poly.type
_entity_poly.pdbx_seq_one_letter_code
_entity_poly.pdbx_strand_id
1 'polypeptide(L)'
;MQILPFQESIAERMLVGTEGESVHRDAQFVQTANGYWIAWYQGLAALLAPDTPPDIPCFWVEGAESLEELCAMVERGEFDEVEEFDGDDDEWLEAVKGCGHHGDACACGH
;
A
#
# COMPACT_ATOMS: atom_id res chain seq x y z
N MET A 1 15.31 6.77 -8.49
CA MET A 1 13.93 7.22 -8.70
C MET A 1 13.84 8.07 -9.96
N GLN A 2 13.00 7.70 -10.94
CA GLN A 2 12.69 8.54 -12.10
C GLN A 2 11.28 9.10 -11.96
N ILE A 3 11.16 10.43 -11.95
CA ILE A 3 9.85 11.09 -11.90
C ILE A 3 9.39 11.28 -13.34
N LEU A 4 8.25 10.69 -13.64
CA LEU A 4 7.59 10.73 -14.93
C LEU A 4 6.45 11.76 -14.91
N PRO A 5 6.16 12.38 -16.06
CA PRO A 5 4.97 13.21 -16.20
C PRO A 5 3.71 12.36 -16.02
N PHE A 6 2.56 13.04 -15.85
CA PHE A 6 1.25 12.42 -15.70
C PHE A 6 1.02 11.26 -16.67
N GLN A 7 0.75 10.08 -16.12
CA GLN A 7 0.49 8.86 -16.88
C GLN A 7 -1.01 8.58 -16.87
N GLU A 8 -1.70 8.92 -17.96
CA GLU A 8 -3.16 8.75 -18.05
C GLU A 8 -3.57 7.28 -17.87
N SER A 9 -2.90 6.35 -18.57
CA SER A 9 -3.23 4.91 -18.47
C SER A 9 -2.99 4.32 -17.07
N ILE A 10 -2.04 4.85 -16.30
CA ILE A 10 -1.78 4.42 -14.93
C ILE A 10 -2.76 5.08 -13.97
N ALA A 11 -3.07 6.37 -14.18
CA ALA A 11 -4.11 7.07 -13.43
C ALA A 11 -5.47 6.38 -13.56
N GLU A 12 -5.87 6.01 -14.78
CA GLU A 12 -7.12 5.27 -15.02
C GLU A 12 -7.14 3.94 -14.28
N ARG A 13 -6.00 3.21 -14.28
CA ARG A 13 -5.83 1.97 -13.50
C ARG A 13 -5.95 2.19 -12.00
N MET A 14 -5.34 3.26 -11.48
CA MET A 14 -5.41 3.62 -10.06
C MET A 14 -6.81 4.04 -9.63
N LEU A 15 -7.64 4.48 -10.57
CA LEU A 15 -9.03 4.85 -10.33
C LEU A 15 -10.02 3.69 -10.45
N VAL A 16 -9.56 2.49 -10.84
CA VAL A 16 -10.44 1.32 -10.89
C VAL A 16 -10.82 0.91 -9.47
N GLY A 17 -12.10 0.65 -9.23
CA GLY A 17 -12.59 0.22 -7.93
C GLY A 17 -12.65 1.32 -6.86
N THR A 18 -12.25 2.55 -7.19
CA THR A 18 -12.36 3.73 -6.32
C THR A 18 -13.55 4.60 -6.72
N GLU A 19 -14.37 4.98 -5.75
CA GLU A 19 -15.55 5.82 -5.99
C GLU A 19 -15.34 7.23 -5.42
N GLY A 20 -15.20 8.21 -6.32
CA GLY A 20 -15.08 9.63 -5.95
C GLY A 20 -13.64 10.14 -5.82
N GLU A 21 -12.65 9.28 -5.97
CA GLU A 21 -11.25 9.67 -6.06
C GLU A 21 -10.88 10.20 -7.45
N SER A 22 -9.84 11.02 -7.53
CA SER A 22 -9.37 11.62 -8.78
C SER A 22 -7.87 11.87 -8.70
N VAL A 23 -7.12 11.33 -9.65
CA VAL A 23 -5.68 11.63 -9.76
C VAL A 23 -5.52 12.99 -10.42
N HIS A 24 -4.83 13.90 -9.74
CA HIS A 24 -4.60 15.25 -10.26
C HIS A 24 -3.68 15.22 -11.49
N ARG A 25 -3.89 16.13 -12.46
CA ARG A 25 -3.06 16.22 -13.68
C ARG A 25 -1.61 16.58 -13.41
N ASP A 26 -1.36 17.28 -12.30
CA ASP A 26 -0.01 17.61 -11.81
C ASP A 26 0.54 16.54 -10.85
N ALA A 27 -0.10 15.36 -10.75
CA ALA A 27 0.44 14.27 -9.97
C ALA A 27 1.78 13.81 -10.56
N GLN A 28 2.73 13.56 -9.67
CA GLN A 28 4.06 13.08 -10.00
C GLN A 28 4.03 11.56 -10.00
N PHE A 29 4.35 10.95 -11.15
CA PHE A 29 4.39 9.50 -11.27
C PHE A 29 5.81 8.99 -11.09
N VAL A 30 5.97 7.89 -10.37
CA VAL A 30 7.26 7.25 -10.13
C VAL A 30 7.10 5.76 -10.33
N GLN A 31 8.06 5.16 -11.03
CA GLN A 31 8.25 3.73 -11.05
C GLN A 31 9.41 3.37 -10.12
N THR A 32 9.12 2.58 -9.09
CA THR A 32 10.10 2.07 -8.13
C THR A 32 10.95 0.95 -8.74
N ALA A 33 12.09 0.61 -8.12
CA ALA A 33 12.93 -0.50 -8.58
C ALA A 33 12.22 -1.88 -8.50
N ASN A 34 11.28 -2.03 -7.57
CA ASN A 34 10.48 -3.25 -7.39
C ASN A 34 9.30 -3.35 -8.38
N GLY A 35 9.13 -2.35 -9.26
CA GLY A 35 8.10 -2.34 -10.30
C GLY A 35 6.77 -1.69 -9.89
N TYR A 36 6.64 -1.21 -8.65
CA TYR A 36 5.46 -0.46 -8.21
C TYR A 36 5.39 0.91 -8.88
N TRP A 37 4.16 1.32 -9.17
CA TRP A 37 3.82 2.65 -9.64
C TRP A 37 3.26 3.47 -8.49
N ILE A 38 3.80 4.67 -8.31
CA ILE A 38 3.36 5.63 -7.30
C ILE A 38 2.91 6.89 -8.00
N ALA A 39 1.68 7.35 -7.75
CA ALA A 39 1.19 8.66 -8.17
C ALA A 39 1.02 9.54 -6.94
N TRP A 40 1.83 10.58 -6.80
CA TRP A 40 1.78 11.47 -5.64
C TRP A 40 1.33 12.88 -6.00
N TYR A 41 0.46 13.44 -5.19
CA TYR A 41 -0.03 14.81 -5.32
C TYR A 41 -0.33 15.42 -3.94
N GLN A 42 0.45 16.43 -3.54
CA GLN A 42 0.24 17.23 -2.33
C GLN A 42 -0.03 16.43 -1.04
N GLY A 43 0.67 15.32 -0.85
CA GLY A 43 0.53 14.46 0.33
C GLY A 43 -0.46 13.31 0.19
N LEU A 44 -1.15 13.20 -0.95
CA LEU A 44 -1.91 12.01 -1.34
C LEU A 44 -1.07 11.17 -2.29
N ALA A 45 -0.96 9.87 -2.05
CA ALA A 45 -0.29 8.93 -2.95
C ALA A 45 -1.16 7.73 -3.28
N ALA A 46 -1.19 7.33 -4.55
CA ALA A 46 -1.74 6.07 -5.00
C ALA A 46 -0.60 5.12 -5.38
N LEU A 47 -0.62 3.89 -4.86
CA LEU A 47 0.37 2.85 -5.08
C LEU A 47 -0.29 1.68 -5.82
N LEU A 48 0.22 1.39 -7.00
CA LEU A 48 -0.22 0.30 -7.85
C LEU A 48 0.92 -0.71 -7.98
N ALA A 49 0.69 -1.94 -7.53
CA ALA A 49 1.68 -3.01 -7.68
C ALA A 49 1.74 -3.47 -9.15
N PRO A 50 2.89 -3.96 -9.62
CA PRO A 50 3.02 -4.45 -11.00
C PRO A 50 2.14 -5.69 -11.27
N ASP A 51 1.83 -6.47 -10.24
CA ASP A 51 1.00 -7.68 -10.32
C ASP A 51 -0.50 -7.41 -10.06
N THR A 52 -0.89 -6.16 -9.75
CA THR A 52 -2.29 -5.84 -9.44
C THR A 52 -3.19 -6.07 -10.66
N PRO A 53 -4.23 -6.92 -10.54
CA PRO A 53 -5.18 -7.15 -11.62
C PRO A 53 -5.94 -5.88 -12.02
N PRO A 54 -6.45 -5.78 -13.27
CA PRO A 54 -7.21 -4.62 -13.74
C PRO A 54 -8.51 -4.36 -13.00
N ASP A 55 -9.03 -5.33 -12.23
CA ASP A 55 -10.33 -5.26 -11.54
C ASP A 55 -10.18 -4.93 -10.05
N ILE A 56 -8.93 -4.83 -9.56
CA ILE A 56 -8.61 -4.62 -8.14
C ILE A 56 -8.15 -3.17 -7.95
N PRO A 57 -8.69 -2.46 -6.92
CA PRO A 57 -8.28 -1.11 -6.61
C PRO A 57 -6.82 -1.04 -6.17
N CYS A 58 -6.16 0.08 -6.47
CA CYS A 58 -4.82 0.35 -5.97
C CYS A 58 -4.87 0.87 -4.53
N PHE A 59 -3.71 0.92 -3.86
CA PHE A 59 -3.63 1.36 -2.47
C PHE A 59 -3.44 2.87 -2.38
N TRP A 60 -4.24 3.56 -1.55
CA TRP A 60 -4.11 5.01 -1.34
C TRP A 60 -3.51 5.32 0.03
N VAL A 61 -2.51 6.20 0.07
CA VAL A 61 -1.82 6.70 1.26
C VAL A 61 -2.07 8.19 1.37
N GLU A 62 -2.76 8.59 2.43
CA GLU A 62 -2.97 9.99 2.80
C GLU A 62 -1.88 10.45 3.79
N GLY A 63 -1.39 11.67 3.64
CA GLY A 63 -0.41 12.28 4.54
C GLY A 63 1.05 11.90 4.28
N ALA A 64 1.39 11.44 3.07
CA ALA A 64 2.77 11.15 2.70
C ALA A 64 3.62 12.44 2.67
N GLU A 65 4.53 12.58 3.64
CA GLU A 65 5.35 13.80 3.82
C GLU A 65 6.28 14.09 2.64
N SER A 66 6.77 13.05 1.94
CA SER A 66 7.64 13.18 0.77
C SER A 66 7.57 11.94 -0.13
N LEU A 67 7.55 12.17 -1.45
CA LEU A 67 7.55 11.13 -2.48
C LEU A 67 8.79 10.23 -2.40
N GLU A 68 9.96 10.80 -2.11
CA GLU A 68 11.22 10.06 -2.00
C GLU A 68 11.19 9.09 -0.81
N GLU A 69 10.71 9.54 0.35
CA GLU A 69 10.55 8.70 1.54
C GLU A 69 9.53 7.59 1.29
N LEU A 70 8.40 7.91 0.64
CA LEU A 70 7.38 6.93 0.27
C LEU A 70 7.95 5.88 -0.70
N CYS A 71 8.68 6.31 -1.73
CA CYS A 71 9.35 5.42 -2.67
C CYS A 71 10.35 4.51 -1.95
N ALA A 72 11.19 5.07 -1.07
CA ALA A 72 12.15 4.31 -0.30
C ALA A 72 11.47 3.27 0.61
N MET A 73 10.36 3.62 1.24
CA MET A 73 9.56 2.72 2.09
C MET A 73 8.99 1.54 1.28
N VAL A 74 8.43 1.82 0.10
CA VAL A 74 7.92 0.80 -0.84
C VAL A 74 9.03 -0.07 -1.38
N GLU A 75 10.18 0.52 -1.72
CA GLU A 75 11.36 -0.20 -2.21
C GLU A 75 11.97 -1.11 -1.14
N ARG A 76 11.85 -0.72 0.13
CA ARG A 76 12.29 -1.51 1.29
C ARG A 76 11.34 -2.64 1.65
N GLY A 77 10.17 -2.73 1.02
CA GLY A 77 9.18 -3.75 1.34
C GLY A 77 8.50 -3.53 2.68
N GLU A 78 8.53 -2.31 3.24
CA GLU A 78 7.80 -1.98 4.48
C GLU A 78 6.26 -2.00 4.26
N PHE A 79 5.82 -2.24 3.02
CA PHE A 79 4.43 -2.51 2.63
C PHE A 79 4.11 -4.00 2.46
N ASP A 80 5.12 -4.87 2.33
CA ASP A 80 4.99 -6.30 2.00
C ASP A 80 4.70 -7.18 3.24
N GLU A 81 4.89 -6.63 4.45
CA GLU A 81 4.55 -7.32 5.72
C GLU A 81 3.07 -7.19 6.13
N VAL A 82 2.22 -6.63 5.27
CA VAL A 82 0.77 -6.79 5.41
C VAL A 82 0.40 -8.03 4.62
N GLU A 83 0.37 -9.17 5.32
CA GLU A 83 -0.20 -10.43 4.84
C GLU A 83 -1.44 -10.16 4.00
N GLU A 84 -1.52 -10.79 2.84
CA GLU A 84 -2.63 -10.76 1.89
C GLU A 84 -3.97 -10.61 2.62
N PHE A 85 -4.46 -9.37 2.73
CA PHE A 85 -5.75 -9.10 3.35
C PHE A 85 -6.82 -9.44 2.31
N ASP A 86 -7.02 -10.74 2.08
CA ASP A 86 -8.20 -11.30 1.43
C ASP A 86 -9.34 -11.08 2.42
N GLY A 87 -10.10 -10.00 2.22
CA GLY A 87 -11.18 -9.62 3.10
C GLY A 87 -12.23 -10.73 3.21
N ASP A 88 -12.19 -11.49 4.30
CA ASP A 88 -13.39 -12.05 4.92
C ASP A 88 -13.76 -11.16 6.11
N ASP A 89 -14.88 -10.46 5.94
CA ASP A 89 -15.49 -9.50 6.87
C ASP A 89 -16.05 -10.22 8.11
N ASP A 90 -15.22 -10.87 8.93
CA ASP A 90 -15.60 -11.32 10.29
C ASP A 90 -14.43 -11.49 11.28
N GLU A 91 -13.17 -11.30 10.89
CA GLU A 91 -12.01 -11.58 11.79
C GLU A 91 -11.25 -10.33 12.30
N TRP A 92 -11.80 -9.13 12.08
CA TRP A 92 -11.17 -7.85 12.44
C TRP A 92 -11.19 -7.46 13.94
N LEU A 93 -11.52 -8.39 14.85
CA LEU A 93 -11.65 -8.09 16.28
C LEU A 93 -10.65 -8.80 17.21
N GLU A 94 -9.79 -9.69 16.72
CA GLU A 94 -8.85 -10.45 17.58
C GLU A 94 -7.36 -10.08 17.41
N ALA A 95 -6.99 -9.25 16.43
CA ALA A 95 -5.57 -8.87 16.19
C ALA A 95 -5.05 -7.71 17.08
N VAL A 96 -5.88 -7.09 17.92
CA VAL A 96 -5.45 -6.02 18.88
C VAL A 96 -5.07 -6.60 20.26
N LYS A 97 -4.66 -7.87 20.35
CA LYS A 97 -4.21 -8.51 21.61
C LYS A 97 -2.80 -9.10 21.55
N GLY A 98 -1.98 -8.66 20.61
CA GLY A 98 -0.65 -9.23 20.35
C GLY A 98 0.55 -8.53 20.98
N CYS A 99 0.43 -7.80 22.10
CA CYS A 99 1.59 -7.20 22.76
C CYS A 99 1.60 -7.49 24.27
N GLY A 100 2.33 -8.53 24.70
CA GLY A 100 2.53 -8.79 26.13
C GLY A 100 3.29 -10.05 26.53
N HIS A 101 4.63 -9.99 26.45
CA HIS A 101 5.61 -10.58 27.37
C HIS A 101 5.69 -12.11 27.63
N HIS A 102 6.90 -12.63 27.37
CA HIS A 102 7.59 -13.79 27.95
C HIS A 102 7.08 -14.34 29.30
N GLY A 103 7.08 -15.68 29.44
CA GLY A 103 7.37 -16.36 30.71
C GLY A 103 6.68 -17.70 30.96
N ASP A 104 7.40 -18.78 30.67
CA ASP A 104 7.52 -20.01 31.47
C ASP A 104 6.24 -20.67 32.08
N ALA A 105 5.86 -21.83 31.54
CA ALA A 105 5.71 -23.10 32.27
C ALA A 105 4.81 -24.09 31.51
N CYS A 106 5.45 -25.01 30.81
CA CYS A 106 4.82 -26.21 30.27
C CYS A 106 4.65 -27.21 31.43
N ALA A 107 3.41 -27.63 31.74
CA ALA A 107 3.14 -28.74 32.65
C ALA A 107 1.98 -29.59 32.12
N CYS A 108 2.28 -30.45 31.14
CA CYS A 108 1.50 -31.67 30.89
C CYS A 108 2.22 -32.83 31.58
N GLY A 109 1.56 -33.45 32.55
CA GLY A 109 2.01 -34.68 33.19
C GLY A 109 0.82 -35.57 33.55
N HIS A 110 0.77 -36.72 32.86
CA HIS A 110 0.08 -37.99 33.15
C HIS A 110 -1.43 -38.00 33.43
#